data_AF-A0A4V3D291-F1
#
_entry.id   AF-A0A4V3D291-F1
#
_cell.length_a   1.000
_cell.length_b   1.000
_cell.length_c   1.000
_cell.angle_alpha   90.00
_cell.angle_beta   90.00
_cell.angle_gamma   90.00
#
_symmetry.space_group_name_H-M   'P 1'
#
loop_
_entity.id
_entity.type
_entity.pdbx_description
1 polymer ?
#
loop_
_entity_poly.entity_id
_entity_poly.type
_entity_poly.pdbx_seq_one_letter_code
_entity_poly.pdbx_strand_id
1 'polypeptide(L)'
;MNLTGAGEVRLFSLESFFLLLGMQNEKPGFLQRLQSKWKLESIFQVVMVLVVFACTGFTILFIKNPILNFFGVERGGGQGFLNTLLYLLLVLPLYQIFLLIYGFIFGQFNFFWEKEKQIFRRIGKLFGKKGN
;
A
#
# COMPACT_ATOMS: atom_id res chain seq x y z
N MET A 1 -40.58 -12.44 53.17
CA MET A 1 -39.21 -12.71 52.68
C MET A 1 -39.27 -12.76 51.17
N ASN A 2 -38.71 -11.74 50.53
CA ASN A 2 -38.89 -11.44 49.11
C ASN A 2 -37.89 -12.28 48.29
N LEU A 3 -38.33 -13.45 47.80
CA LEU A 3 -37.49 -14.36 47.02
C LEU A 3 -37.57 -14.11 45.50
N THR A 4 -38.37 -13.13 45.05
CA THR A 4 -38.61 -12.84 43.63
C THR A 4 -37.53 -11.94 43.00
N GLY A 5 -36.82 -11.13 43.79
CA GLY A 5 -35.83 -10.17 43.27
C GLY A 5 -34.46 -10.77 42.91
N ALA A 6 -34.10 -11.94 43.45
CA ALA A 6 -32.79 -12.54 43.19
C ALA A 6 -32.68 -13.16 41.79
N GLY A 7 -33.79 -13.63 41.22
CA GLY A 7 -33.86 -14.21 39.88
C GLY A 7 -33.77 -13.16 38.77
N GLU A 8 -34.48 -12.04 38.90
CA GLU A 8 -34.45 -10.96 37.92
C GLU A 8 -33.08 -10.29 37.82
N VAL A 9 -32.38 -10.08 38.94
CA VAL A 9 -31.04 -9.47 38.94
C VAL A 9 -30.02 -10.38 38.23
N ARG A 10 -30.13 -11.70 38.40
CA ARG A 10 -29.30 -12.69 37.71
C ARG A 10 -29.60 -12.69 36.21
N LEU A 11 -30.88 -12.66 35.82
CA LEU A 11 -31.30 -12.63 34.42
C LEU A 11 -30.85 -11.33 33.74
N PHE A 12 -31.04 -10.17 34.37
CA PHE A 12 -30.60 -8.88 33.83
C PHE A 12 -29.07 -8.80 33.66
N SER A 13 -28.31 -9.39 34.58
CA SER A 13 -26.85 -9.49 34.48
C SER A 13 -26.41 -10.45 33.36
N LEU A 14 -27.13 -11.54 33.14
CA LEU A 14 -26.84 -12.51 32.08
C LEU A 14 -27.21 -11.97 30.69
N GLU A 15 -28.31 -11.21 30.55
CA GLU A 15 -28.69 -10.51 29.32
C GLU A 15 -27.66 -9.42 28.96
N SER A 16 -27.23 -8.62 29.95
CA SER A 16 -26.19 -7.60 29.76
C SER A 16 -24.84 -8.23 29.37
N PHE A 17 -24.52 -9.37 29.97
CA PHE A 17 -23.32 -10.15 29.63
C PHE A 17 -23.43 -10.79 28.24
N PHE A 18 -24.60 -11.32 27.87
CA PHE A 18 -24.87 -11.89 26.55
C PHE A 18 -24.82 -10.82 25.45
N LEU A 19 -25.35 -9.62 25.71
CA LEU A 19 -25.21 -8.46 24.81
C LEU A 19 -23.76 -8.00 24.67
N LEU A 20 -22.97 -8.07 25.74
CA LEU A 20 -21.54 -7.76 25.71
C LEU A 20 -20.73 -8.84 24.96
N LEU A 21 -21.14 -10.11 25.04
CA LEU A 21 -20.56 -11.23 24.29
C LEU A 21 -20.97 -11.26 22.81
N GLY A 22 -22.11 -10.64 22.45
CA GLY A 22 -22.61 -10.50 21.08
C GLY A 22 -21.84 -9.49 20.22
N MET A 23 -20.85 -8.79 20.79
CA MET A 23 -19.97 -7.88 20.06
C MET A 23 -18.94 -8.65 19.21
N GLN A 24 -19.40 -9.26 18.12
CA GLN A 24 -18.54 -9.76 17.06
C GLN A 24 -17.81 -8.56 16.43
N ASN A 25 -16.51 -8.42 16.72
CA ASN A 25 -15.65 -7.52 15.95
C ASN A 25 -15.42 -8.16 14.58
N GLU A 26 -16.31 -7.86 13.64
CA GLU A 26 -16.16 -8.17 12.23
C GLU A 26 -14.77 -7.68 11.77
N LYS A 27 -13.84 -8.61 11.54
CA LYS A 27 -12.48 -8.25 11.11
C LYS A 27 -12.61 -7.56 9.75
N PRO A 28 -12.16 -6.31 9.58
CA PRO A 28 -12.29 -5.63 8.29
C PRO A 28 -11.59 -6.46 7.21
N GLY A 29 -12.29 -6.64 6.09
CA GLY A 29 -11.79 -7.39 4.94
C GLY A 29 -10.48 -6.81 4.43
N PHE A 30 -9.69 -7.64 3.73
CA PHE A 30 -8.38 -7.23 3.21
C PHE A 30 -8.44 -5.92 2.40
N LEU A 31 -9.45 -5.75 1.56
CA LEU A 31 -9.68 -4.54 0.77
C LEU A 31 -9.98 -3.31 1.63
N GLN A 32 -10.74 -3.46 2.71
CA GLN A 32 -11.05 -2.37 3.65
C GLN A 32 -9.81 -1.94 4.45
N ARG A 33 -8.92 -2.89 4.78
CA ARG A 33 -7.61 -2.59 5.38
C ARG A 33 -6.72 -1.81 4.43
N LEU A 34 -6.70 -2.15 3.15
CA LEU A 34 -5.96 -1.39 2.14
C LEU A 34 -6.55 -0.01 1.92
N GLN A 35 -7.88 0.09 1.82
CA GLN A 35 -8.61 1.34 1.68
C GLN A 35 -8.25 2.32 2.81
N SER A 36 -8.39 1.89 4.06
CA SER A 36 -8.08 2.70 5.25
C SER A 36 -6.59 3.06 5.34
N LYS A 37 -5.68 2.12 5.05
CA LYS A 37 -4.23 2.36 5.05
C LYS A 37 -3.80 3.37 3.99
N TRP A 38 -4.46 3.34 2.83
CA TRP A 38 -4.16 4.23 1.71
C TRP A 38 -5.05 5.48 1.68
N LYS A 39 -6.02 5.59 2.59
CA LYS A 39 -6.99 6.69 2.69
C LYS A 39 -7.77 6.91 1.38
N LEU A 40 -8.21 5.81 0.78
CA LEU A 40 -9.02 5.81 -0.43
C LEU A 40 -10.52 5.92 -0.10
N GLU A 41 -11.28 6.63 -0.93
CA GLU A 41 -12.71 6.89 -0.68
C GLU A 41 -13.57 5.67 -0.96
N SER A 42 -13.16 4.80 -1.89
CA SER A 42 -13.94 3.63 -2.31
C SER A 42 -13.08 2.40 -2.56
N ILE A 43 -13.68 1.22 -2.33
CA ILE A 43 -13.09 -0.09 -2.66
C ILE A 43 -12.79 -0.20 -4.16
N PHE A 44 -13.59 0.44 -5.02
CA PHE A 44 -13.32 0.47 -6.47
C PHE A 44 -11.99 1.15 -6.80
N GLN A 45 -11.62 2.21 -6.07
CA GLN A 45 -10.31 2.87 -6.25
C GLN A 45 -9.17 1.94 -5.86
N VAL A 46 -9.33 1.15 -4.79
CA VAL A 46 -8.34 0.15 -4.37
C VAL A 46 -8.11 -0.88 -5.48
N VAL A 47 -9.18 -1.39 -6.09
CA VAL A 47 -9.10 -2.36 -7.20
C VAL A 47 -8.41 -1.75 -8.42
N MET A 48 -8.78 -0.51 -8.82
CA MET A 48 -8.09 0.18 -9.93
C MET A 48 -6.60 0.34 -9.66
N VAL A 49 -6.22 0.74 -8.44
CA VAL A 49 -4.81 0.89 -8.04
C VAL A 49 -4.08 -0.46 -8.12
N LEU A 50 -4.71 -1.55 -7.67
CA LEU A 50 -4.16 -2.91 -7.79
C LEU A 50 -3.95 -3.32 -9.26
N VAL A 51 -4.90 -3.01 -10.15
CA VAL A 51 -4.78 -3.25 -11.59
C VAL A 51 -3.62 -2.45 -12.19
N VAL A 52 -3.52 -1.17 -11.83
CA VAL A 52 -2.39 -0.31 -12.25
C VAL A 52 -1.06 -0.88 -11.78
N PHE A 53 -0.97 -1.36 -10.53
CA PHE A 53 0.24 -2.00 -10.02
C PHE A 53 0.57 -3.30 -10.76
N ALA A 54 -0.42 -4.11 -11.12
CA ALA A 54 -0.20 -5.33 -11.90
C ALA A 54 0.32 -5.01 -13.31
N CYS A 55 -0.31 -4.05 -14.00
CA CYS A 55 0.13 -3.62 -15.34
C CYS A 55 1.53 -3.01 -15.32
N THR A 56 1.80 -2.08 -14.39
CA THR A 56 3.12 -1.45 -14.29
C THR A 56 4.22 -2.44 -13.90
N GLY A 57 3.94 -3.34 -12.96
CA GLY A 57 4.85 -4.43 -12.59
C GLY A 57 5.18 -5.34 -13.77
N PHE A 58 4.18 -5.69 -14.59
CA PHE A 58 4.38 -6.49 -15.79
C PHE A 58 5.24 -5.74 -16.83
N THR A 59 4.92 -4.49 -17.14
CA THR A 59 5.67 -3.65 -18.10
C THR A 59 7.17 -3.58 -17.75
N ILE A 60 7.50 -3.48 -16.47
CA ILE A 60 8.89 -3.33 -16.05
C ILE A 60 9.68 -4.63 -16.09
N LEU A 61 9.03 -5.78 -15.86
CA LEU A 61 9.66 -7.08 -16.09
C LEU A 61 10.08 -7.26 -17.55
N PHE A 62 9.30 -6.74 -18.50
CA PHE A 62 9.65 -6.75 -19.92
C PHE A 62 10.79 -5.79 -20.25
N ILE A 63 10.81 -4.61 -19.63
CA ILE A 63 11.84 -3.58 -19.81
C ILE A 63 13.18 -3.94 -19.16
N LYS A 64 13.22 -4.83 -18.16
CA LYS A 64 14.49 -5.22 -17.52
C LYS A 64 15.49 -5.81 -18.51
N ASN A 65 15.02 -6.67 -19.42
CA ASN A 65 15.88 -7.42 -20.34
C ASN A 65 16.57 -6.51 -21.37
N PRO A 66 15.89 -5.58 -22.06
CA PRO A 66 16.54 -4.65 -22.97
C PRO A 66 17.41 -3.64 -22.22
N ILE A 67 17.05 -3.18 -21.02
CA ILE A 67 17.91 -2.28 -20.24
C ILE A 67 19.23 -2.96 -19.87
N LEU A 68 19.18 -4.20 -19.38
CA LEU A 68 20.39 -4.95 -19.02
C LEU A 68 21.28 -5.25 -20.24
N ASN A 69 20.68 -5.45 -21.41
CA ASN A 69 21.45 -5.62 -22.66
C ASN A 69 22.00 -4.28 -23.18
N PHE A 70 21.24 -3.17 -23.08
CA PHE A 70 21.65 -1.84 -23.52
C PHE A 70 22.80 -1.28 -22.70
N PHE A 71 22.84 -1.56 -21.39
CA PHE A 71 23.94 -1.18 -20.51
C PHE A 71 25.19 -2.07 -20.64
N GLY A 72 25.23 -2.99 -21.61
CA GLY A 72 26.47 -3.67 -21.99
C GLY A 72 27.03 -4.56 -20.88
N VAL A 73 26.22 -5.50 -20.38
CA VAL A 73 26.75 -6.63 -19.59
C VAL A 73 27.55 -7.53 -20.53
N GLU A 74 28.81 -7.17 -20.80
CA GLU A 74 29.79 -8.22 -21.08
C GLU A 74 29.83 -9.11 -19.84
N ARG A 75 29.40 -10.36 -20.02
CA ARG A 75 29.46 -11.43 -19.03
C ARG A 75 30.93 -11.73 -18.69
N GLY A 76 31.62 -10.84 -17.97
CA GLY A 76 33.04 -11.03 -17.66
C GLY A 76 33.71 -10.01 -16.76
N GLY A 77 33.30 -8.73 -16.78
CA GLY A 77 33.88 -7.70 -15.90
C GLY A 77 33.11 -7.59 -14.58
N GLY A 78 33.78 -7.40 -13.44
CA GLY A 78 33.22 -7.33 -12.08
C GLY A 78 32.17 -6.24 -11.79
N GLN A 79 31.53 -5.68 -12.81
CA GLN A 79 30.57 -4.57 -12.79
C GLN A 79 29.10 -5.02 -12.63
N GLY A 80 28.82 -6.30 -12.35
CA GLY A 80 27.44 -6.80 -12.20
C GLY A 80 26.66 -6.09 -11.08
N PHE A 81 27.35 -5.70 -10.00
CA PHE A 81 26.75 -4.94 -8.90
C PHE A 81 26.40 -3.51 -9.28
N LEU A 82 27.31 -2.79 -9.96
CA LEU A 82 27.06 -1.41 -10.39
C LEU A 82 25.94 -1.35 -11.44
N ASN A 83 25.85 -2.31 -12.34
CA ASN A 83 24.76 -2.40 -13.31
C ASN A 83 23.41 -2.68 -12.63
N THR A 84 23.40 -3.54 -11.61
CA THR A 84 22.19 -3.81 -10.82
C THR A 84 21.76 -2.58 -10.02
N LEU A 85 22.73 -1.85 -9.45
CA LEU A 85 22.46 -0.61 -8.71
C LEU A 85 21.94 0.50 -9.63
N LEU A 86 22.55 0.67 -10.81
CA LEU A 86 22.11 1.64 -11.80
C LEU A 86 20.72 1.29 -12.36
N TYR A 87 20.46 0.00 -12.61
CA TYR A 87 19.14 -0.51 -12.95
C TYR A 87 18.11 -0.19 -11.86
N LEU A 88 18.41 -0.47 -10.59
CA LEU A 88 17.50 -0.19 -9.48
C LEU A 88 17.28 1.33 -9.31
N LEU A 89 18.32 2.13 -9.52
CA LEU A 89 18.26 3.59 -9.47
C LEU A 89 17.42 4.18 -10.62
N LEU A 90 17.51 3.63 -11.84
CA LEU A 90 16.72 4.09 -12.99
C LEU A 90 15.28 3.57 -12.92
N VAL A 91 15.07 2.33 -12.49
CA VAL A 91 13.74 1.72 -12.49
C VAL A 91 12.84 2.43 -11.49
N LEU A 92 13.36 2.86 -10.34
CA LEU A 92 12.61 3.60 -9.32
C LEU A 92 11.89 4.86 -9.85
N PRO A 93 12.55 5.84 -10.47
CA PRO A 93 11.87 6.99 -11.07
C PRO A 93 11.01 6.60 -12.27
N LEU A 94 11.41 5.59 -13.05
CA LEU A 94 10.60 5.10 -14.17
C LEU A 94 9.24 4.54 -13.71
N TYR A 95 9.22 3.74 -12.63
CA TYR A 95 8.01 3.25 -11.97
C TYR A 95 7.09 4.41 -11.60
N GLN A 96 7.66 5.50 -11.06
CA GLN A 96 6.88 6.63 -10.60
C GLN A 96 6.18 7.36 -11.76
N ILE A 97 6.88 7.52 -12.88
CA ILE A 97 6.31 8.07 -14.12
C ILE A 97 5.20 7.16 -14.65
N PHE A 98 5.43 5.84 -14.73
CA PHE A 98 4.41 4.90 -15.19
C PHE A 98 3.17 4.93 -14.28
N LEU A 99 3.34 4.93 -12.96
CA LEU A 99 2.22 5.03 -12.01
C LEU A 99 1.41 6.31 -12.22
N LEU A 100 2.04 7.44 -12.54
CA LEU A 100 1.32 8.68 -12.88
C LEU A 100 0.58 8.58 -14.21
N ILE A 101 1.19 7.99 -15.25
CA ILE A 101 0.56 7.80 -16.56
C ILE A 101 -0.66 6.89 -16.43
N TYR A 102 -0.51 5.71 -15.84
CA TYR A 102 -1.64 4.81 -15.62
C TYR A 102 -2.66 5.42 -14.64
N GLY A 103 -2.20 6.10 -13.59
CA GLY A 103 -3.06 6.85 -12.69
C GLY A 103 -3.90 7.90 -13.43
N PHE A 104 -3.33 8.58 -14.42
CA PHE A 104 -4.04 9.53 -15.27
C PHE A 104 -5.09 8.83 -16.14
N ILE A 105 -4.74 7.70 -16.77
CA ILE A 105 -5.66 6.90 -17.60
C ILE A 105 -6.87 6.42 -16.80
N PHE A 106 -6.67 5.99 -15.55
CA PHE A 106 -7.73 5.47 -14.68
C PHE A 106 -8.39 6.54 -13.78
N GLY A 107 -8.03 7.83 -13.93
CA GLY A 107 -8.58 8.92 -13.11
C GLY A 107 -8.14 8.92 -11.64
N GLN A 108 -7.10 8.17 -11.29
CA GLN A 108 -6.49 8.07 -9.95
C GLN A 108 -5.19 8.90 -9.81
N PHE A 109 -4.93 9.85 -10.72
CA PHE A 109 -3.70 10.65 -10.72
C PHE A 109 -3.43 11.34 -9.38
N ASN A 110 -4.43 12.01 -8.81
CA ASN A 110 -4.29 12.72 -7.53
C ASN A 110 -3.85 11.79 -6.38
N PHE A 111 -4.34 10.55 -6.37
CA PHE A 111 -3.92 9.56 -5.39
C PHE A 111 -2.44 9.24 -5.53
N PHE A 112 -1.97 8.91 -6.73
CA PHE A 112 -0.55 8.59 -6.95
C PHE A 112 0.36 9.79 -6.72
N TRP A 113 -0.06 10.99 -7.11
CA TRP A 113 0.67 12.24 -6.91
C TRP A 113 0.85 12.57 -5.41
N GLU A 114 -0.18 12.41 -4.59
CA GLU A 114 -0.06 12.59 -3.14
C GLU A 114 0.86 11.54 -2.50
N LYS A 115 0.86 10.31 -3.02
CA LYS A 115 1.75 9.24 -2.55
C LYS A 115 3.21 9.54 -2.90
N GLU A 116 3.48 10.00 -4.12
CA GLU A 116 4.81 10.42 -4.57
C GLU A 116 5.32 11.61 -3.74
N LYS A 117 4.50 12.65 -3.55
CA LYS A 117 4.85 13.77 -2.66
C LYS A 117 5.13 13.31 -1.24
N GLN A 118 4.37 12.35 -0.71
CA GLN A 118 4.61 11.83 0.62
C GLN A 118 5.98 11.15 0.73
N ILE A 119 6.37 10.38 -0.30
CA ILE A 119 7.70 9.75 -0.39
C ILE A 119 8.77 10.83 -0.51
N PHE A 120 8.60 11.79 -1.41
CA PHE A 120 9.56 12.88 -1.62
C PHE A 120 9.74 13.74 -0.38
N ARG A 121 8.66 14.05 0.36
CA ARG A 121 8.73 14.74 1.66
C ARG A 121 9.50 13.94 2.71
N ARG A 122 9.37 12.61 2.73
CA ARG A 122 10.14 11.76 3.67
C ARG A 122 11.62 11.72 3.29
N ILE A 123 11.92 11.56 2.00
CA ILE A 123 13.29 11.59 1.49
C ILE A 123 13.92 12.97 1.75
N GLY A 124 13.23 14.05 1.39
CA GLY A 124 13.67 15.42 1.66
C GLY A 124 13.89 15.71 3.14
N LYS A 125 13.07 15.16 4.05
CA LYS A 125 13.32 15.26 5.50
C LYS A 125 14.56 14.50 5.97
N LEU A 126 14.90 13.37 5.35
CA LEU A 126 16.12 12.62 5.65
C LEU A 126 17.37 13.37 5.18
N PHE A 127 17.31 14.02 4.02
CA PHE A 127 18.41 14.84 3.51
C PHE A 127 18.50 16.23 4.17
N GLY A 128 17.38 16.79 4.63
CA GLY A 128 17.32 18.10 5.29
C GLY A 128 17.70 18.12 6.77
N LYS A 129 17.86 16.96 7.43
CA LYS A 129 18.23 16.86 8.85
C LYS A 129 19.75 16.79 9.07
N LYS A 130 20.52 17.55 8.31
CA LYS A 130 21.96 17.77 8.53
C LYS A 130 22.26 19.25 8.38
N GLY A 131 21.92 20.01 9.42
CA GLY A 131 22.04 21.46 9.45
C GLY A 131 21.40 22.06 10.70
N ASN A 132 21.80 21.55 11.87
CA ASN A 132 21.74 22.28 13.13
C ASN A 132 22.77 21.65 14.09
#